data_AF-A0A9E3TF87-F1
#
_entry.id   AF-A0A9E3TF87-F1
#
_cell.length_a   1.000
_cell.length_b   1.000
_cell.length_c   1.000
_cell.angle_alpha   90.00
_cell.angle_beta   90.00
_cell.angle_gamma   90.00
#
_symmetry.space_group_name_H-M   'P 1'
#
loop_
_entity.id
_entity.type
_entity.pdbx_description
1 polymer ?
#
loop_
_entity_poly.entity_id
_entity_poly.type
_entity_poly.pdbx_seq_one_letter_code
_entity_poly.pdbx_strand_id
1 'polypeptide(L)'
;MDDLEVYDLGEADGKRLRRVLAPKIRRARARHLPPSRRSPVPAVAGSLSLLLPGSGQLLVGPLRVGILLLSAAAFFAAFVWAILATFDRLIPTLDLLGVPPQVAVIALGVALLSIGALHTVGVVEAHRVGCDAAEASVPHPALTGIASLLVPGWGQMLGGHRGRAATLLGAVWALSLAWVAVSPPGQRILSLAGAALPSWARDGFGPVVLVSLTAVTWVLAVYDAVAGAHTEQGR
;
A
#
# COMPACT_ATOMS: atom_id res chain seq x y z
N MET A 1 -56.83 44.64 -26.13
CA MET A 1 -55.90 45.45 -25.31
C MET A 1 -54.95 44.46 -24.68
N ASP A 2 -53.79 44.36 -25.34
CA ASP A 2 -52.45 43.99 -24.89
C ASP A 2 -52.26 42.76 -24.00
N ASP A 3 -52.02 41.63 -24.67
CA ASP A 3 -51.26 40.49 -24.16
C ASP A 3 -49.77 40.90 -24.03
N LEU A 4 -49.30 41.04 -22.79
CA LEU A 4 -47.88 41.19 -22.47
C LEU A 4 -47.26 39.81 -22.26
N GLU A 5 -46.65 39.27 -23.32
CA GLU A 5 -45.71 38.14 -23.24
C GLU A 5 -44.46 38.57 -22.46
N VAL A 6 -44.40 38.14 -21.19
CA VAL A 6 -43.21 38.24 -20.34
C VAL A 6 -42.21 37.18 -20.82
N TYR A 7 -41.17 37.64 -21.51
CA TYR A 7 -40.03 36.81 -21.90
C TYR A 7 -39.16 36.50 -20.67
N ASP A 8 -39.19 35.24 -20.22
CA ASP A 8 -38.31 34.69 -19.19
C ASP A 8 -36.91 34.44 -19.80
N LEU A 9 -35.97 35.34 -19.52
CA LEU A 9 -34.57 35.22 -19.94
C LEU A 9 -33.88 34.18 -19.06
N GLY A 10 -33.89 32.93 -19.56
CA GLY A 10 -33.36 31.74 -18.90
C GLY A 10 -32.03 31.92 -18.17
N GLU A 11 -32.07 31.57 -16.88
CA GLU A 11 -31.01 31.49 -15.89
C GLU A 11 -29.95 30.37 -16.17
N ALA A 12 -29.72 30.03 -17.45
CA ALA A 12 -29.02 28.81 -17.83
C ALA A 12 -27.50 28.95 -18.04
N ASP A 13 -26.95 30.17 -18.17
CA ASP A 13 -25.60 30.31 -18.74
C ASP A 13 -24.47 30.70 -17.75
N GLY A 14 -24.80 31.10 -16.52
CA GLY A 14 -23.81 31.51 -15.52
C GLY A 14 -22.94 30.36 -14.98
N LYS A 15 -23.45 29.11 -14.98
CA LYS A 15 -22.74 27.95 -14.41
C LYS A 15 -21.70 27.34 -15.36
N ARG A 16 -21.83 27.54 -16.68
CA ARG A 16 -20.86 27.01 -17.66
C ARG A 16 -19.56 27.83 -17.70
N LEU A 17 -19.65 29.16 -17.65
CA LEU A 17 -18.45 30.02 -17.69
C LEU A 17 -17.57 29.90 -16.44
N ARG A 18 -18.15 29.70 -15.24
CA ARG A 18 -17.36 29.48 -14.02
C ARG A 18 -16.55 28.18 -14.03
N ARG A 19 -17.01 27.12 -14.72
CA ARG A 19 -16.25 25.86 -14.84
C ARG A 19 -15.06 25.95 -15.79
N VAL A 20 -15.11 26.82 -16.80
CA VAL A 20 -14.04 26.94 -17.81
C VAL A 20 -12.91 27.88 -17.34
N LEU A 21 -13.22 28.88 -16.51
CA LEU A 21 -12.26 29.89 -16.06
C LEU A 21 -11.55 29.59 -14.73
N ALA A 22 -12.13 28.75 -13.86
CA ALA A 22 -11.51 28.37 -12.58
C ALA A 22 -10.13 27.68 -12.67
N PRO A 23 -9.81 26.81 -13.65
CA PRO A 23 -8.50 26.16 -13.69
C PRO A 23 -7.36 27.04 -14.21
N LYS A 24 -7.65 28.13 -14.95
CA LYS A 24 -6.61 28.99 -15.55
C LYS A 24 -6.02 30.00 -14.55
N ILE A 25 -6.81 30.54 -13.62
CA ILE A 25 -6.33 31.55 -12.66
C ILE A 25 -5.43 30.93 -11.58
N ARG A 26 -5.68 29.68 -11.17
CA ARG A 26 -4.77 28.96 -10.25
C ARG A 26 -3.38 28.69 -10.83
N ARG A 27 -3.25 28.56 -12.16
CA ARG A 27 -1.95 28.34 -12.83
C ARG A 27 -1.11 29.62 -12.96
N ALA A 28 -1.74 30.79 -13.04
CA ALA A 28 -1.02 32.05 -13.19
C ALA A 28 -0.34 32.52 -11.88
N ARG A 29 -0.94 32.23 -10.72
CA ARG A 29 -0.38 32.61 -9.41
C ARG A 29 0.81 31.76 -8.95
N ALA A 30 1.09 30.65 -9.64
CA ALA A 30 2.21 29.75 -9.33
C ALA A 30 3.54 30.17 -9.99
N ARG A 31 3.58 31.21 -10.83
CA ARG A 31 4.77 31.57 -11.63
C ARG A 31 5.78 32.51 -10.94
N HIS A 32 5.54 32.94 -9.70
CA HIS A 32 6.41 33.90 -9.01
C HIS A 32 6.90 33.45 -7.62
N LEU A 33 6.84 32.15 -7.32
CA LEU A 33 7.58 31.64 -6.17
C LEU A 33 9.04 31.43 -6.58
N PRO A 34 10.02 31.88 -5.78
CA PRO A 34 11.45 31.58 -6.00
C PRO A 34 11.63 30.05 -6.11
N PRO A 35 12.67 29.55 -6.80
CA PRO A 35 12.88 28.11 -7.02
C PRO A 35 12.76 27.38 -5.68
N SER A 36 11.61 26.78 -5.46
CA SER A 36 11.24 26.18 -4.20
C SER A 36 12.18 25.01 -4.00
N ARG A 37 12.93 25.01 -2.90
CA ARG A 37 13.78 23.89 -2.48
C ARG A 37 13.05 22.58 -2.74
N ARG A 38 13.64 21.72 -3.57
CA ARG A 38 13.18 20.33 -3.78
C ARG A 38 12.92 19.73 -2.41
N SER A 39 11.67 19.41 -2.13
CA SER A 39 11.27 18.97 -0.80
C SER A 39 11.35 17.44 -0.75
N PRO A 40 12.11 16.82 0.17
CA PRO A 40 12.19 15.35 0.29
C PRO A 40 10.89 14.71 0.81
N VAL A 41 9.82 15.49 0.94
CA VAL A 41 8.52 15.11 1.50
C VAL A 41 7.90 13.86 0.85
N PRO A 42 7.93 13.62 -0.48
CA PRO A 42 7.34 12.40 -1.06
C PRO A 42 8.05 11.11 -0.67
N ALA A 43 9.37 11.16 -0.66
CA ALA A 43 10.22 10.02 -0.29
C ALA A 43 10.06 9.70 1.21
N VAL A 44 10.08 10.72 2.05
CA VAL A 44 9.89 10.57 3.50
C VAL A 44 8.49 10.05 3.80
N ALA A 45 7.44 10.61 3.18
CA ALA A 45 6.07 10.17 3.40
C ALA A 45 5.86 8.70 3.01
N GLY A 46 6.32 8.31 1.82
CA GLY A 46 6.26 6.92 1.39
C GLY A 46 7.03 5.98 2.34
N SER A 47 8.23 6.40 2.77
CA SER A 47 9.08 5.60 3.69
C SER A 47 8.46 5.46 5.09
N LEU A 48 7.80 6.50 5.60
CA LEU A 48 7.03 6.41 6.83
C LEU A 48 5.89 5.41 6.69
N SER A 49 5.14 5.48 5.58
CA SER A 49 4.06 4.53 5.32
C SER A 49 4.53 3.09 5.09
N LEU A 50 5.80 2.87 4.70
CA LEU A 50 6.41 1.53 4.68
C LEU A 50 6.57 0.95 6.09
N LEU A 51 6.87 1.79 7.09
CA LEU A 51 7.00 1.34 8.47
C LEU A 51 5.63 1.14 9.13
N LEU A 52 4.73 2.12 8.94
CA LEU A 52 3.41 2.12 9.55
C LEU A 52 2.39 2.69 8.57
N PRO A 53 1.40 1.91 8.10
CA PRO A 53 0.43 2.38 7.13
C PRO A 53 -0.36 3.58 7.66
N GLY A 54 -0.51 4.59 6.81
CA GLY A 54 -1.19 5.84 7.16
C GLY A 54 -0.28 6.94 7.72
N SER A 55 0.92 6.61 8.22
CA SER A 55 1.80 7.60 8.85
C SER A 55 2.34 8.65 7.86
N GLY A 56 2.62 8.28 6.62
CA GLY A 56 2.99 9.24 5.56
C GLY A 56 1.87 10.22 5.24
N GLN A 57 0.62 9.77 5.26
CA GLN A 57 -0.56 10.63 5.07
C GLN A 57 -0.72 11.64 6.22
N LEU A 58 -0.39 11.24 7.45
CA LEU A 58 -0.41 12.15 8.61
C LEU A 58 0.63 13.27 8.43
N LEU A 59 1.80 12.97 7.84
CA LEU A 59 2.85 13.96 7.58
C LEU A 59 2.48 14.94 6.45
N VAL A 60 1.91 14.44 5.35
CA VAL A 60 1.66 15.25 4.13
C VAL A 60 0.32 16.01 4.19
N GLY A 61 -0.57 15.68 5.13
CA GLY A 61 -1.78 16.45 5.39
C GLY A 61 -3.16 15.78 5.18
N PRO A 62 -3.34 14.67 4.43
CA PRO A 62 -4.64 13.99 4.38
C PRO A 62 -4.92 13.18 5.66
N LEU A 63 -5.14 13.88 6.77
CA LEU A 63 -5.29 13.34 8.12
C LEU A 63 -6.38 12.25 8.19
N ARG A 64 -7.52 12.46 7.52
CA ARG A 64 -8.64 11.50 7.52
C ARG A 64 -8.24 10.15 6.93
N VAL A 65 -7.50 10.16 5.82
CA VAL A 65 -7.02 8.93 5.16
C VAL A 65 -5.94 8.27 6.00
N GLY A 66 -5.02 9.07 6.56
CA GLY A 66 -3.97 8.55 7.46
C GLY A 66 -4.55 7.86 8.68
N ILE A 67 -5.51 8.49 9.37
CA ILE A 67 -6.19 7.89 10.54
C ILE A 67 -6.96 6.63 10.14
N LEU A 68 -7.68 6.64 9.01
CA LEU A 68 -8.42 5.47 8.54
C LEU A 68 -7.51 4.28 8.27
N LEU A 69 -6.40 4.49 7.55
CA LEU A 69 -5.45 3.42 7.24
C LEU A 69 -4.78 2.88 8.50
N LEU A 70 -4.36 3.78 9.39
CA LEU A 70 -3.71 3.41 10.64
C LEU A 70 -4.66 2.63 11.56
N SER A 71 -5.89 3.11 11.74
CA SER A 71 -6.88 2.44 12.58
C SER A 71 -7.34 1.11 12.00
N ALA A 72 -7.50 1.02 10.67
CA ALA A 72 -7.82 -0.24 10.00
C ALA A 72 -6.69 -1.26 10.17
N ALA A 73 -5.43 -0.85 9.95
CA ALA A 73 -4.28 -1.73 10.15
C ALA A 73 -4.14 -2.18 11.61
N ALA A 74 -4.33 -1.26 12.57
CA ALA A 74 -4.31 -1.58 14.00
C ALA A 74 -5.44 -2.54 14.38
N PHE A 75 -6.65 -2.35 13.84
CA PHE A 75 -7.77 -3.25 14.04
C PHE A 75 -7.46 -4.66 13.54
N PHE A 76 -6.98 -4.80 12.30
CA PHE A 76 -6.65 -6.13 11.76
C PHE A 76 -5.48 -6.77 12.52
N ALA A 77 -4.46 -6.00 12.92
CA ALA A 77 -3.36 -6.51 13.73
C ALA A 77 -3.85 -7.01 15.10
N ALA A 78 -4.71 -6.23 15.77
CA ALA A 78 -5.33 -6.63 17.04
C ALA A 78 -6.22 -7.87 16.86
N PHE A 79 -6.96 -7.96 15.75
CA PHE A 79 -7.80 -9.11 15.43
C PHE A 79 -6.97 -10.38 15.19
N VAL A 80 -5.90 -10.28 14.39
CA VAL A 80 -4.91 -11.37 14.19
C VAL A 80 -4.34 -11.79 15.53
N TRP A 81 -3.87 -10.84 16.35
CA TRP A 81 -3.32 -11.12 17.67
C TRP A 81 -4.33 -11.83 18.58
N ALA A 82 -5.59 -11.36 18.61
CA ALA A 82 -6.65 -11.96 19.42
C ALA A 82 -6.94 -13.41 18.99
N ILE A 83 -7.03 -13.69 17.69
CA ILE A 83 -7.20 -15.05 17.16
C ILE A 83 -6.02 -15.92 17.61
N LEU A 84 -4.79 -15.46 17.41
CA LEU A 84 -3.59 -16.24 17.75
C LEU A 84 -3.47 -16.50 19.25
N ALA A 85 -3.75 -15.50 20.09
CA ALA A 85 -3.65 -15.61 21.54
C ALA A 85 -4.73 -16.49 22.17
N THR A 86 -5.87 -16.64 21.48
CA THR A 86 -7.02 -17.41 21.99
C THR A 86 -7.33 -18.65 21.17
N PHE A 87 -6.48 -19.02 20.20
CA PHE A 87 -6.77 -20.07 19.22
C PHE A 87 -7.18 -21.40 19.86
N ASP A 88 -6.40 -21.87 20.84
CA ASP A 88 -6.67 -23.13 21.56
C ASP A 88 -8.05 -23.12 22.29
N ARG A 89 -8.55 -21.94 22.69
CA ARG A 89 -9.88 -21.75 23.32
C ARG A 89 -10.99 -21.47 22.31
N LEU A 90 -10.62 -20.94 21.15
CA LEU A 90 -11.55 -20.61 20.07
C LEU A 90 -12.10 -21.87 19.43
N ILE A 91 -11.28 -22.90 19.21
CA ILE A 91 -11.70 -24.13 18.52
C ILE A 91 -12.88 -24.83 19.23
N PRO A 92 -12.84 -25.12 20.55
CA PRO A 92 -13.99 -25.72 21.24
C PRO A 92 -15.24 -24.84 21.17
N THR A 93 -15.08 -23.51 21.20
CA THR A 93 -16.19 -22.57 21.13
C THR A 93 -16.86 -22.60 19.75
N LEU A 94 -16.07 -22.70 18.67
CA LEU A 94 -16.60 -22.85 17.31
C LEU A 94 -17.36 -24.16 17.15
N ASP A 95 -16.83 -25.25 17.70
CA ASP A 95 -17.49 -26.57 17.67
C ASP A 95 -18.86 -26.54 18.36
N LEU A 96 -18.97 -25.90 19.54
CA LEU A 96 -20.24 -25.68 20.25
C LEU A 96 -21.26 -24.87 19.42
N LEU A 97 -20.79 -23.97 18.56
CA LEU A 97 -21.62 -23.17 17.67
C LEU A 97 -21.93 -23.87 16.33
N GLY A 98 -21.43 -25.10 16.13
CA GLY A 98 -21.54 -25.82 14.85
C GLY A 98 -20.76 -25.15 13.70
N VAL A 99 -19.75 -24.33 14.03
CA VAL A 99 -18.93 -23.62 13.05
C VAL A 99 -17.63 -24.40 12.81
N PRO A 100 -17.29 -24.73 11.56
CA PRO A 100 -16.06 -25.47 11.26
C PRO A 100 -14.81 -24.69 11.68
N PRO A 101 -13.78 -25.34 12.27
CA PRO A 101 -12.57 -24.66 12.74
C PRO A 101 -11.76 -24.03 11.60
N GLN A 102 -11.95 -24.49 10.36
CA GLN A 102 -11.36 -23.89 9.15
C GLN A 102 -11.78 -22.41 8.98
N VAL A 103 -12.93 -22.01 9.51
CA VAL A 103 -13.41 -20.61 9.47
C VAL A 103 -12.44 -19.69 10.21
N ALA A 104 -11.85 -20.12 11.33
CA ALA A 104 -10.86 -19.32 12.06
C ALA A 104 -9.59 -19.10 11.23
N VAL A 105 -9.14 -20.13 10.51
CA VAL A 105 -7.98 -20.05 9.62
C VAL A 105 -8.26 -19.14 8.42
N ILE A 106 -9.45 -19.25 7.81
CA ILE A 106 -9.88 -18.37 6.72
C ILE A 106 -9.94 -16.92 7.21
N ALA A 107 -10.54 -16.66 8.38
CA ALA A 107 -10.60 -15.33 8.97
C ALA A 107 -9.21 -14.74 9.22
N LEU A 108 -8.28 -15.55 9.74
CA LEU A 108 -6.88 -15.17 9.93
C LEU A 108 -6.20 -14.83 8.59
N GLY A 109 -6.39 -15.66 7.57
CA GLY A 109 -5.87 -15.43 6.23
C GLY A 109 -6.40 -14.14 5.59
N VAL A 110 -7.71 -13.90 5.69
CA VAL A 110 -8.36 -12.66 5.20
C VAL A 110 -7.83 -11.44 5.95
N ALA A 111 -7.65 -11.52 7.27
CA ALA A 111 -7.10 -10.41 8.05
C ALA A 111 -5.66 -10.08 7.65
N LEU A 112 -4.80 -11.09 7.49
CA LEU A 112 -3.42 -10.90 7.05
C LEU A 112 -3.32 -10.34 5.62
N LEU A 113 -4.14 -10.84 4.69
CA LEU A 113 -4.26 -10.28 3.34
C LEU A 113 -4.72 -8.83 3.36
N SER A 114 -5.68 -8.50 4.22
CA SER A 114 -6.19 -7.14 4.39
C SER A 114 -5.12 -6.19 4.93
N ILE A 115 -4.29 -6.64 5.88
CA ILE A 115 -3.12 -5.86 6.35
C ILE A 115 -2.16 -5.59 5.20
N GLY A 116 -1.80 -6.60 4.41
CA GLY A 116 -0.88 -6.42 3.27
C GLY A 116 -1.42 -5.49 2.19
N ALA A 117 -2.72 -5.58 1.91
CA ALA A 117 -3.40 -4.69 0.97
C ALA A 117 -3.43 -3.25 1.49
N LEU A 118 -3.85 -3.03 2.74
CA LEU A 118 -3.88 -1.71 3.38
C LEU A 118 -2.49 -1.09 3.48
N HIS A 119 -1.47 -1.91 3.77
CA HIS A 119 -0.08 -1.49 3.79
C HIS A 119 0.38 -0.99 2.43
N THR A 120 0.15 -1.78 1.37
CA THR A 120 0.52 -1.41 0.00
C THR A 120 -0.20 -0.16 -0.47
N VAL A 121 -1.52 -0.07 -0.23
CA VAL A 121 -2.32 1.13 -0.54
C VAL A 121 -1.79 2.34 0.23
N GLY A 122 -1.50 2.19 1.52
CA GLY A 122 -1.00 3.27 2.36
C GLY A 122 0.36 3.81 1.90
N VAL A 123 1.27 2.94 1.45
CA VAL A 123 2.58 3.31 0.90
C VAL A 123 2.41 4.09 -0.40
N VAL A 124 1.66 3.55 -1.36
CA VAL A 124 1.45 4.15 -2.69
C VAL A 124 0.74 5.50 -2.57
N GLU A 125 -0.29 5.57 -1.74
CA GLU A 125 -1.09 6.80 -1.55
C GLU A 125 -0.29 7.89 -0.84
N ALA A 126 0.50 7.55 0.20
CA ALA A 126 1.34 8.54 0.90
C ALA A 126 2.35 9.17 -0.05
N HIS A 127 2.99 8.32 -0.86
CA HIS A 127 3.93 8.79 -1.86
C HIS A 127 3.25 9.64 -2.94
N ARG A 128 2.06 9.24 -3.43
CA ARG A 128 1.29 10.02 -4.40
C ARG A 128 0.96 11.42 -3.89
N VAL A 129 0.39 11.51 -2.69
CA VAL A 129 0.04 12.81 -2.08
C VAL A 129 1.30 13.66 -1.87
N GLY A 130 2.41 13.03 -1.47
CA GLY A 130 3.70 13.70 -1.36
C GLY A 130 4.17 14.32 -2.68
N CYS A 131 4.10 13.57 -3.79
CA CYS A 131 4.44 14.08 -5.12
C CYS A 131 3.52 15.22 -5.58
N ASP A 132 2.23 15.16 -5.26
CA ASP A 132 1.29 16.24 -5.62
C ASP A 132 1.64 17.56 -4.89
N ALA A 133 2.34 17.47 -3.76
CA ALA A 133 2.75 18.61 -2.94
C ALA A 133 4.18 19.13 -3.21
N ALA A 134 5.04 18.36 -3.89
CA ALA A 134 6.46 18.70 -4.07
C ALA A 134 6.99 18.31 -5.45
N GLU A 135 7.91 19.12 -5.99
CA GLU A 135 8.68 18.72 -7.16
C GLU A 135 9.55 17.50 -6.83
N ALA A 136 9.37 16.42 -7.59
CA ALA A 136 10.10 15.18 -7.38
C ALA A 136 11.60 15.41 -7.64
N SER A 137 12.44 15.01 -6.68
CA SER A 137 13.88 14.93 -6.85
C SER A 137 14.24 13.60 -7.49
N VAL A 138 15.06 13.60 -8.55
CA VAL A 138 15.67 12.38 -9.10
C VAL A 138 16.64 11.80 -8.06
N PRO A 139 16.38 10.60 -7.52
CA PRO A 139 17.26 9.99 -6.52
C PRO A 139 18.55 9.45 -7.15
N HIS A 140 19.61 9.33 -6.34
CA HIS A 140 20.86 8.71 -6.78
C HIS A 140 20.68 7.18 -6.96
N PRO A 141 21.16 6.55 -8.05
CA PRO A 141 20.97 5.12 -8.31
C PRO A 141 21.41 4.22 -7.16
N ALA A 142 22.58 4.48 -6.57
CA ALA A 142 23.06 3.74 -5.41
C ALA A 142 22.09 3.79 -4.21
N LEU A 143 21.47 4.94 -3.93
CA LEU A 143 20.51 5.07 -2.83
C LEU A 143 19.22 4.29 -3.11
N THR A 144 18.74 4.30 -4.36
CA THR A 144 17.57 3.50 -4.75
C THR A 144 17.82 2.00 -4.69
N GLY A 145 19.04 1.56 -5.04
CA GLY A 145 19.48 0.18 -4.91
C GLY A 145 19.54 -0.26 -3.45
N ILE A 146 20.18 0.53 -2.58
CA ILE A 146 20.26 0.26 -1.13
C ILE A 146 18.85 0.23 -0.50
N ALA A 147 17.98 1.18 -0.85
CA ALA A 147 16.60 1.19 -0.36
C ALA A 147 15.86 -0.10 -0.73
N SER A 148 15.99 -0.55 -1.99
CA SER A 148 15.34 -1.79 -2.46
C SER A 148 15.96 -3.07 -1.91
N LEU A 149 17.25 -3.02 -1.53
CA LEU A 149 17.92 -4.10 -0.83
C LEU A 149 17.33 -4.30 0.57
N LEU A 150 17.01 -3.20 1.25
CA LEU A 150 16.37 -3.22 2.57
C LEU A 150 14.91 -3.65 2.48
N VAL A 151 14.15 -3.04 1.57
CA VAL A 151 12.72 -3.34 1.37
C VAL A 151 12.41 -3.34 -0.13
N PRO A 152 12.07 -4.48 -0.73
CA PRO A 152 11.69 -4.53 -2.14
C PRO A 152 10.56 -3.57 -2.47
N GLY A 153 10.74 -2.77 -3.53
CA GLY A 153 9.81 -1.71 -3.92
C GLY A 153 10.12 -0.33 -3.33
N TRP A 154 10.99 -0.22 -2.31
CA TRP A 154 11.32 1.07 -1.71
C TRP A 154 12.10 1.98 -2.67
N GLY A 155 13.12 1.48 -3.37
CA GLY A 155 13.85 2.28 -4.35
C GLY A 155 13.01 2.73 -5.53
N GLN A 156 12.10 1.87 -6.03
CA GLN A 156 11.11 2.23 -7.05
C GLN A 156 10.21 3.36 -6.57
N MET A 157 9.80 3.33 -5.31
CA MET A 157 9.03 4.42 -4.72
C MET A 157 9.85 5.72 -4.64
N LEU A 158 11.13 5.65 -4.27
CA LEU A 158 12.00 6.84 -4.29
C LEU A 158 12.15 7.43 -5.71
N GLY A 159 12.18 6.58 -6.73
CA GLY A 159 12.17 6.97 -8.16
C GLY A 159 10.78 7.24 -8.73
N GLY A 160 9.72 7.39 -7.92
CA GLY A 160 8.38 7.72 -8.41
C GLY A 160 7.66 6.61 -9.18
N HIS A 161 8.21 5.41 -9.29
CA HIS A 161 7.65 4.27 -10.02
C HIS A 161 6.64 3.47 -9.15
N ARG A 162 5.52 4.11 -8.81
CA ARG A 162 4.50 3.60 -7.87
C ARG A 162 3.97 2.19 -8.18
N GLY A 163 3.67 1.91 -9.45
CA GLY A 163 3.13 0.60 -9.86
C GLY A 163 4.14 -0.54 -9.64
N ARG A 164 5.43 -0.29 -9.92
CA ARG A 164 6.50 -1.26 -9.68
C ARG A 164 6.73 -1.47 -8.19
N ALA A 165 6.76 -0.38 -7.42
CA ALA A 165 6.84 -0.43 -5.97
C ALA A 165 5.71 -1.28 -5.35
N ALA A 166 4.47 -1.03 -5.78
CA ALA A 166 3.29 -1.78 -5.31
C ALA A 166 3.38 -3.28 -5.65
N THR A 167 3.85 -3.61 -6.85
CA THR A 167 4.00 -5.00 -7.31
C THR A 167 5.04 -5.75 -6.47
N LEU A 168 6.20 -5.13 -6.24
CA LEU A 168 7.28 -5.73 -5.43
C LEU A 168 6.88 -5.85 -3.96
N LEU A 169 6.24 -4.83 -3.40
CA LEU A 169 5.74 -4.89 -2.02
C LEU A 169 4.64 -5.94 -1.86
N GLY A 170 3.75 -6.08 -2.85
CA GLY A 170 2.75 -7.15 -2.91
C GLY A 170 3.39 -8.53 -2.98
N ALA A 171 4.48 -8.70 -3.74
CA ALA A 171 5.25 -9.94 -3.79
C ALA A 171 5.88 -10.27 -2.42
N VAL A 172 6.41 -9.29 -1.70
CA VAL A 172 6.93 -9.46 -0.32
C VAL A 172 5.84 -9.92 0.63
N TRP A 173 4.63 -9.34 0.54
CA TRP A 173 3.49 -9.78 1.35
C TRP A 173 3.08 -11.22 1.00
N ALA A 174 2.96 -11.55 -0.29
CA ALA A 174 2.62 -12.91 -0.73
C ALA A 174 3.64 -13.94 -0.23
N LEU A 175 4.93 -13.65 -0.34
CA LEU A 175 6.00 -14.51 0.17
C LEU A 175 5.96 -14.62 1.70
N SER A 176 5.74 -13.51 2.41
CA SER A 176 5.58 -13.50 3.87
C SER A 176 4.42 -14.38 4.32
N LEU A 177 3.26 -14.31 3.65
CA LEU A 177 2.11 -15.15 3.95
C LEU A 177 2.39 -16.62 3.68
N ALA A 178 3.08 -16.93 2.59
CA ALA A 178 3.50 -18.30 2.28
C ALA A 178 4.48 -18.82 3.36
N TRP A 179 5.43 -17.99 3.80
CA TRP A 179 6.34 -18.30 4.91
C TRP A 179 5.58 -18.57 6.21
N VAL A 180 4.59 -17.73 6.55
CA VAL A 180 3.74 -17.95 7.72
C VAL A 180 3.02 -19.30 7.63
N ALA A 181 2.46 -19.64 6.46
CA ALA A 181 1.76 -20.90 6.26
C ALA A 181 2.67 -22.12 6.43
N VAL A 182 3.92 -22.07 5.97
CA VAL A 182 4.88 -23.19 6.11
C VAL A 182 5.60 -23.22 7.46
N SER A 183 5.58 -22.13 8.23
CA SER A 183 6.25 -22.03 9.53
C SER A 183 5.68 -22.99 10.59
N PRO A 184 6.46 -23.42 11.60
CA PRO A 184 5.95 -24.29 12.66
C PRO A 184 4.68 -23.76 13.36
N PRO A 185 4.57 -22.46 13.72
CA PRO A 185 3.34 -21.91 14.27
C PRO A 185 2.16 -21.98 13.30
N GLY A 186 2.38 -21.68 12.01
CA GLY A 186 1.33 -21.78 10.99
C GLY A 186 0.85 -23.21 10.79
N GLN A 187 1.78 -24.18 10.74
CA GLN A 187 1.45 -25.60 10.65
C GLN A 187 0.68 -26.10 11.87
N ARG A 188 1.03 -25.63 13.08
CA ARG A 188 0.26 -25.93 14.29
C ARG A 188 -1.18 -25.44 14.16
N ILE A 189 -1.38 -24.18 13.76
CA ILE A 189 -2.72 -23.60 13.56
C ILE A 189 -3.52 -24.39 12.51
N LEU A 190 -2.90 -24.73 11.38
CA LEU A 190 -3.54 -25.54 10.34
C LEU A 190 -3.94 -26.91 10.89
N SER A 191 -3.04 -27.59 11.59
CA SER A 191 -3.30 -28.93 12.15
C SER A 191 -4.46 -28.91 13.16
N LEU A 192 -4.54 -27.89 14.02
CA LEU A 192 -5.65 -27.70 14.97
C LEU A 192 -6.98 -27.42 14.26
N ALA A 193 -6.95 -26.87 13.05
CA ALA A 193 -8.12 -26.69 12.21
C ALA A 193 -8.44 -27.90 11.31
N GLY A 194 -7.74 -29.03 11.49
CA GLY A 194 -7.89 -30.21 10.64
C GLY A 194 -7.40 -30.00 9.21
N ALA A 195 -6.59 -28.97 8.96
CA ALA A 195 -5.95 -28.71 7.68
C ALA A 195 -4.49 -29.15 7.72
N ALA A 196 -3.99 -29.69 6.61
CA ALA A 196 -2.59 -30.01 6.46
C ALA A 196 -2.10 -29.54 5.10
N LEU A 197 -0.93 -28.92 5.07
CA LEU A 197 -0.25 -28.69 3.81
C LEU A 197 0.30 -30.02 3.27
N PRO A 198 0.33 -30.21 1.94
CA PRO A 198 1.01 -31.34 1.34
C PRO A 198 2.47 -31.44 1.81
N SER A 199 2.97 -32.65 2.05
CA SER A 199 4.35 -32.87 2.53
C SER A 199 5.40 -32.27 1.61
N TRP A 200 5.19 -32.28 0.28
CA TRP A 200 6.09 -31.64 -0.67
C TRP A 200 6.16 -30.12 -0.52
N ALA A 201 5.08 -29.48 -0.06
CA ALA A 201 5.02 -28.04 0.16
C ALA A 201 5.60 -27.65 1.54
N ARG A 202 5.49 -28.53 2.53
CA ARG A 202 6.03 -28.30 3.88
C ARG A 202 7.52 -28.66 3.99
N ASP A 203 7.87 -29.87 3.61
CA ASP A 203 9.19 -30.48 3.87
C ASP A 203 10.01 -30.70 2.59
N GLY A 204 9.37 -30.63 1.42
CA GLY A 204 10.00 -30.90 0.13
C GLY A 204 10.49 -29.64 -0.59
N PHE A 205 10.00 -29.43 -1.81
CA PHE A 205 10.39 -28.30 -2.65
C PHE A 205 9.87 -26.94 -2.17
N GLY A 206 8.83 -26.91 -1.32
CA GLY A 206 8.21 -25.65 -0.87
C GLY A 206 9.21 -24.65 -0.25
N PRO A 207 9.98 -25.02 0.78
CA PRO A 207 11.00 -24.13 1.35
C PRO A 207 12.06 -23.68 0.33
N VAL A 208 12.51 -24.58 -0.56
CA VAL A 208 13.49 -24.26 -1.61
C VAL A 208 12.92 -23.21 -2.57
N VAL A 209 11.67 -23.38 -3.00
CA VAL A 209 10.95 -22.44 -3.86
C VAL A 209 10.78 -21.09 -3.15
N LEU A 210 10.39 -21.08 -1.88
CA LEU A 210 10.19 -19.83 -1.14
C LEU A 210 11.50 -19.06 -0.97
N VAL A 211 12.61 -19.71 -0.60
CA VAL A 211 13.92 -19.08 -0.51
C VAL A 211 14.36 -18.53 -1.87
N SER A 212 14.20 -19.32 -2.93
CA SER A 212 14.58 -18.94 -4.29
C SER A 212 13.76 -17.74 -4.79
N LEU A 213 12.44 -17.76 -4.60
CA LEU A 213 11.56 -16.66 -4.99
C LEU A 213 11.84 -15.40 -4.18
N THR A 214 12.14 -15.52 -2.88
CA THR A 214 12.58 -14.37 -2.06
C THR A 214 13.88 -13.78 -2.63
N ALA A 215 14.89 -14.61 -2.90
CA ALA A 215 16.16 -14.14 -3.44
C ALA A 215 15.98 -13.44 -4.80
N VAL A 216 15.23 -14.07 -5.73
CA VAL A 216 14.91 -13.49 -7.05
C VAL A 216 14.16 -12.17 -6.90
N THR A 217 13.16 -12.10 -6.03
CA THR A 217 12.38 -10.88 -5.78
C THR A 217 13.28 -9.73 -5.31
N TRP A 218 14.21 -10.00 -4.39
CA TRP A 218 15.17 -9.00 -3.91
C TRP A 218 16.14 -8.54 -5.00
N VAL A 219 16.71 -9.48 -5.76
CA VAL A 219 17.62 -9.15 -6.87
C VAL A 219 16.91 -8.29 -7.92
N LEU A 220 15.70 -8.69 -8.32
CA LEU A 220 14.89 -7.91 -9.27
C LEU A 220 14.55 -6.53 -8.73
N ALA A 221 14.21 -6.42 -7.44
CA ALA A 221 13.90 -5.14 -6.82
C ALA A 221 15.12 -4.19 -6.83
N VAL A 222 16.31 -4.67 -6.49
CA VAL A 222 17.54 -3.86 -6.52
C VAL A 222 17.89 -3.45 -7.95
N TYR A 223 17.87 -4.40 -8.88
CA TYR A 223 18.17 -4.14 -10.29
C TYR A 223 17.21 -3.11 -10.90
N ASP A 224 15.89 -3.32 -10.76
CA ASP A 224 14.88 -2.42 -11.33
C ASP A 224 14.96 -1.01 -10.73
N ALA A 225 15.31 -0.87 -9.45
CA ALA A 225 15.47 0.43 -8.82
C ALA A 225 16.67 1.20 -9.38
N VAL A 226 17.84 0.53 -9.48
CA VAL A 226 19.06 1.14 -10.02
C VAL A 226 18.88 1.49 -11.51
N ALA A 227 18.30 0.58 -12.28
CA ALA A 227 18.02 0.80 -13.70
C ALA A 227 17.02 1.96 -13.91
N GLY A 228 15.94 2.00 -13.12
CA GLY A 228 14.97 3.10 -13.14
C GLY A 228 15.63 4.45 -12.88
N ALA A 229 16.45 4.56 -11.83
CA ALA A 229 17.15 5.79 -11.49
C ALA A 229 18.11 6.26 -12.61
N HIS A 230 18.82 5.34 -13.28
CA HIS A 230 19.67 5.71 -14.42
C HIS A 230 18.87 6.27 -15.59
N THR A 231 17.71 5.69 -15.90
CA THR A 231 16.85 6.20 -16.99
C THR A 231 16.30 7.60 -16.72
N GLU A 232 16.09 7.95 -15.45
CA GLU A 232 15.62 9.28 -15.07
C GLU A 232 16.72 10.34 -15.08
N GLN A 233 17.98 9.97 -14.80
CA GLN A 233 19.12 10.89 -14.87
C GLN A 233 19.51 11.27 -16.30
N GLY A 234 19.18 10.45 -17.29
CA GLY A 234 19.46 10.71 -18.71
C GLY A 234 18.42 11.56 -19.43
N ARG A 235 17.34 12.00 -18.76
CA ARG A 235 16.28 12.85 -19.29
C ARG A 235 16.46 14.30 -18.85
#